data_AF-A0A351Z127-F1
#
_entry.id   AF-A0A351Z127-F1
#
_cell.length_a   1.000
_cell.length_b   1.000
_cell.length_c   1.000
_cell.angle_alpha   90.00
_cell.angle_beta   90.00
_cell.angle_gamma   90.00
#
_symmetry.space_group_name_H-M   'P 1'
#
loop_
_entity.id
_entity.type
_entity.pdbx_description
1 polymer ?
#
loop_
_entity_poly.entity_id
_entity_poly.type
_entity_poly.pdbx_seq_one_letter_code
_entity_poly.pdbx_strand_id
1 'polypeptide(L)'
;MIKKSISFLLFIASFSFVFSETRLPDGSIIECPISNNTFNGQGNQTWANGDSYAGTFKDGLYNGQGKFSCTSFVYEGMFENGLFEGEGTLTDNSGISYQGNFHKGYKSGKGFETFADGSSYLGGYENDLFNGRGVLKYSDGAYYVGDFKDNNFNGEGVLTLANGKKIKGKFKDGNVIRKKSLADIPASTIVNIICILLVLTNLVTLLKYRILKNKMKAISKNSED
;
A
#
# COMPACT_ATOMS: atom_id res chain seq x y z
N MET A 1 -27.62 68.83 27.98
CA MET A 1 -27.43 68.29 29.34
C MET A 1 -27.76 66.80 29.35
N ILE A 2 -26.70 65.97 29.46
CA ILE A 2 -26.59 64.66 30.12
C ILE A 2 -27.82 63.72 30.12
N LYS A 3 -27.63 62.54 29.50
CA LYS A 3 -27.92 61.17 29.98
C LYS A 3 -28.15 60.29 28.74
N LYS A 4 -27.71 59.04 28.60
CA LYS A 4 -26.78 58.16 29.30
C LYS A 4 -26.61 56.99 28.30
N SER A 5 -25.38 56.54 28.08
CA SER A 5 -25.06 55.31 27.36
C SER A 5 -25.86 54.13 27.93
N ILE A 6 -26.53 53.35 27.07
CA ILE A 6 -27.12 52.05 27.42
C ILE A 6 -26.46 51.01 26.53
N SER A 7 -25.53 50.32 27.19
CA SER A 7 -24.82 49.11 26.79
C SER A 7 -25.80 48.03 26.35
N PHE A 8 -25.63 47.52 25.13
CA PHE A 8 -26.31 46.32 24.66
C PHE A 8 -25.55 45.11 25.21
N LEU A 9 -25.99 44.66 26.38
CA LEU A 9 -25.46 43.49 27.07
C LEU A 9 -25.83 42.23 26.25
N LEU A 10 -24.93 41.77 25.37
CA LEU A 10 -25.02 40.42 24.82
C LEU A 10 -24.66 39.44 25.94
N PHE A 11 -25.68 38.95 26.63
CA PHE A 11 -25.56 37.89 27.61
C PHE A 11 -25.41 36.55 26.86
N ILE A 12 -24.26 36.36 26.20
CA ILE A 12 -23.82 34.98 25.94
C ILE A 12 -23.32 34.52 27.30
N ALA A 13 -24.10 33.66 27.94
CA ALA A 13 -23.60 32.86 29.05
C ALA A 13 -22.48 31.97 28.48
N SER A 14 -21.27 32.53 28.37
CA SER A 14 -20.05 31.75 28.31
C SER A 14 -19.99 31.06 29.67
N PHE A 15 -20.53 29.85 29.73
CA PHE A 15 -20.14 28.88 30.73
C PHE A 15 -18.64 28.72 30.51
N SER A 16 -17.85 29.55 31.19
CA SER A 16 -16.41 29.41 31.23
C SER A 16 -16.17 28.07 31.89
N PHE A 17 -16.07 27.00 31.08
CA PHE A 17 -15.44 25.78 31.53
C PHE A 17 -14.06 26.22 31.98
N VAL A 18 -13.85 26.25 33.29
CA VAL A 18 -12.55 26.45 33.88
C VAL A 18 -11.78 25.19 33.52
N PHE A 19 -11.07 25.22 32.40
CA PHE A 19 -10.07 24.21 32.10
C PHE A 19 -9.03 24.31 33.22
N SER A 20 -8.92 23.26 34.02
CA SER A 20 -7.91 23.17 35.07
C SER A 20 -6.57 22.89 34.40
N GLU A 21 -5.79 23.94 34.12
CA GLU A 21 -4.39 23.80 33.72
C GLU A 21 -3.66 23.00 34.81
N THR A 22 -3.28 21.78 34.50
CA THR A 22 -2.55 20.91 35.42
C THR A 22 -1.12 20.80 34.95
N ARG A 23 -0.19 21.31 35.77
CA ARG A 23 1.25 21.14 35.54
C ARG A 23 1.71 19.86 36.21
N LEU A 24 2.25 18.95 35.42
CA LEU A 24 2.78 17.69 35.91
C LEU A 24 4.25 17.86 36.36
N PRO A 25 4.77 16.97 37.24
CA PRO A 25 6.15 17.06 37.74
C PRO A 25 7.23 17.03 36.66
N ASP A 26 6.93 16.46 35.49
CA ASP A 26 7.81 16.41 34.32
C ASP A 26 7.82 17.72 33.50
N GLY A 27 7.08 18.74 33.94
CA GLY A 27 6.93 20.03 33.27
C GLY A 27 5.88 20.05 32.16
N SER A 28 5.19 18.94 31.89
CA SER A 28 4.06 18.92 30.96
C SER A 28 2.84 19.65 31.51
N ILE A 29 2.04 20.18 30.61
CA ILE A 29 0.82 20.93 30.89
C ILE A 29 -0.33 20.19 30.24
N ILE A 30 -1.38 19.90 31.02
CA ILE A 30 -2.61 19.31 30.50
C ILE A 30 -3.82 20.15 30.90
N GLU A 31 -4.66 20.46 29.92
CA GLU A 31 -5.91 21.18 30.03
C GLU A 31 -7.02 20.25 29.57
N CYS A 32 -7.63 19.50 30.48
CA CYS A 32 -8.69 18.56 30.15
C CYS A 32 -9.67 18.44 31.33
N PRO A 33 -10.98 18.28 31.10
CA PRO A 33 -11.89 17.88 32.16
C PRO A 33 -11.46 16.56 32.79
N ILE A 34 -11.56 16.49 34.12
CA ILE A 34 -11.33 15.26 34.88
C ILE A 34 -12.69 14.71 35.28
N SER A 35 -12.94 13.44 34.96
CA SER A 35 -14.09 12.69 35.46
C SER A 35 -13.66 11.28 35.81
N ASN A 36 -14.22 10.69 36.87
CA ASN A 36 -13.81 9.37 37.40
C ASN A 36 -12.30 9.24 37.65
N ASN A 37 -11.65 10.32 38.13
CA ASN A 37 -10.20 10.41 38.34
C ASN A 37 -9.34 10.21 37.08
N THR A 38 -9.90 10.37 35.88
CA THR A 38 -9.18 10.29 34.60
C THR A 38 -9.51 11.48 33.71
N PHE A 39 -8.64 11.77 32.73
CA PHE A 39 -8.88 12.81 31.73
C PHE A 39 -9.94 12.32 30.73
N ASN A 40 -11.01 13.10 30.56
CA ASN A 40 -12.11 12.76 29.67
C ASN A 40 -12.66 14.01 28.96
N GLY A 41 -12.99 13.88 27.68
CA GLY A 41 -13.53 14.96 26.85
C GLY A 41 -12.45 15.71 26.09
N GLN A 42 -12.78 16.89 25.55
CA GLN A 42 -11.84 17.69 24.78
C GLN A 42 -10.76 18.30 25.69
N GLY A 43 -9.51 18.24 25.25
CA GLY A 43 -8.41 18.84 25.99
C GLY A 43 -7.15 19.02 25.16
N ASN A 44 -6.18 19.69 25.77
CA ASN A 44 -4.86 19.92 25.23
C ASN A 44 -3.81 19.36 26.19
N GLN A 45 -2.77 18.73 25.65
CA GLN A 45 -1.59 18.31 26.38
C GLN A 45 -0.36 18.87 25.66
N THR A 46 0.53 19.51 26.40
CA THR A 46 1.84 19.98 25.91
C THR A 46 2.92 19.37 26.79
N TRP A 47 3.88 18.69 26.19
CA TRP A 47 5.01 18.12 26.92
C TRP A 47 6.15 19.12 27.04
N ALA A 48 7.05 18.90 28.00
CA ALA A 48 8.21 19.77 28.21
C ALA A 48 9.16 19.85 27.00
N ASN A 49 9.15 18.84 26.13
CA ASN A 49 9.93 18.82 24.88
C ASN A 49 9.26 19.61 23.74
N GLY A 50 8.07 20.18 23.97
CA GLY A 50 7.31 20.95 22.97
C GLY A 50 6.38 20.11 22.10
N ASP A 51 6.35 18.77 22.25
CA ASP A 51 5.32 17.95 21.64
C ASP A 51 3.95 18.37 22.18
N SER A 52 2.89 18.14 21.42
CA SER A 52 1.53 18.51 21.81
C SER A 52 0.46 17.60 21.23
N TYR A 53 -0.63 17.48 21.97
CA TYR A 53 -1.86 16.82 21.55
C TYR A 53 -3.05 17.75 21.83
N ALA A 54 -3.93 17.90 20.86
CA ALA A 54 -5.21 18.58 21.02
C ALA A 54 -6.31 17.66 20.49
N GLY A 55 -7.25 17.24 21.35
CA GLY A 55 -8.30 16.31 20.93
C GLY A 55 -9.07 15.70 22.09
N THR A 56 -9.75 14.59 21.82
CA THR A 56 -10.58 13.93 22.83
C THR A 56 -9.77 12.96 23.68
N PHE A 57 -9.96 13.03 24.98
CA PHE A 57 -9.47 12.06 25.95
C PHE A 57 -10.61 11.13 26.36
N LYS A 58 -10.27 9.86 26.58
CA LYS A 58 -11.13 8.87 27.20
C LYS A 58 -10.28 7.99 28.11
N ASP A 59 -10.64 7.93 29.39
CA ASP A 59 -9.91 7.16 30.40
C ASP A 59 -8.40 7.50 30.44
N GLY A 60 -8.06 8.77 30.20
CA GLY A 60 -6.66 9.24 30.16
C GLY A 60 -5.91 8.99 28.86
N LEU A 61 -6.52 8.35 27.86
CA LEU A 61 -5.91 8.06 26.56
C LEU A 61 -6.49 8.93 25.44
N TYR A 62 -5.71 9.16 24.38
CA TYR A 62 -6.21 9.81 23.16
C TYR A 62 -7.26 8.94 22.49
N ASN A 63 -8.37 9.56 22.12
CA ASN A 63 -9.52 8.89 21.56
C ASN A 63 -10.28 9.83 20.62
N GLY A 64 -11.00 9.30 19.63
CA GLY A 64 -11.76 10.12 18.69
C GLY A 64 -10.87 11.06 17.87
N GLN A 65 -11.42 12.18 17.41
CA GLN A 65 -10.68 13.16 16.62
C GLN A 65 -9.63 13.88 17.47
N GLY A 66 -8.45 14.09 16.91
CA GLY A 66 -7.40 14.88 17.52
C GLY A 66 -6.26 15.22 16.57
N LYS A 67 -5.31 16.00 17.09
CA LYS A 67 -4.10 16.41 16.42
C LYS A 67 -2.92 16.19 17.35
N PHE A 68 -1.97 15.38 16.93
CA PHE A 68 -0.69 15.18 17.61
C PHE A 68 0.41 15.87 16.79
N SER A 69 1.22 16.69 17.44
CA SER A 69 2.35 17.37 16.82
C SER A 69 3.61 17.07 17.63
N CYS A 70 4.63 16.54 16.98
CA CYS A 70 5.96 16.38 17.57
C CYS A 70 7.02 17.01 16.67
N THR A 71 8.28 16.96 17.10
CA THR A 71 9.41 17.50 16.32
C THR A 71 9.52 16.90 14.91
N SER A 72 9.13 15.63 14.73
CA SER A 72 9.33 14.90 13.48
C SER A 72 8.13 14.95 12.54
N PHE A 73 6.91 14.98 13.07
CA PHE A 73 5.70 14.90 12.26
C PHE A 73 4.48 15.52 12.97
N VAL A 74 3.46 15.78 12.17
CA VAL A 74 2.12 16.15 12.62
C VAL A 74 1.15 15.08 12.12
N TYR A 75 0.31 14.57 13.02
CA TYR A 75 -0.81 13.70 12.70
C TYR A 75 -2.11 14.39 13.07
N GLU A 76 -3.08 14.39 12.17
CA GLU A 76 -4.43 14.91 12.40
C GLU A 76 -5.44 13.87 11.91
N GLY A 77 -6.25 13.35 12.82
CA GLY A 77 -7.17 12.27 12.50
C GLY A 77 -7.76 11.57 13.73
N MET A 78 -8.21 10.35 13.51
CA MET A 78 -8.86 9.53 14.52
C MET A 78 -7.85 8.79 15.41
N PHE A 79 -8.16 8.72 16.70
CA PHE A 79 -7.40 8.00 17.71
C PHE A 79 -8.27 6.93 18.37
N GLU A 80 -7.68 5.79 18.68
CA GLU A 80 -8.29 4.78 19.54
C GLU A 80 -7.24 4.25 20.53
N ASN A 81 -7.52 4.40 21.82
CA ASN A 81 -6.66 3.97 22.92
C ASN A 81 -5.19 4.47 22.79
N GLY A 82 -5.02 5.72 22.36
CA GLY A 82 -3.70 6.35 22.19
C GLY A 82 -3.03 6.09 20.84
N LEU A 83 -3.60 5.25 19.97
CA LEU A 83 -3.03 4.92 18.65
C LEU A 83 -3.79 5.62 17.52
N PHE A 84 -3.09 5.90 16.42
CA PHE A 84 -3.75 6.36 15.18
C PHE A 84 -4.64 5.25 14.64
N GLU A 85 -5.89 5.58 14.31
CA GLU A 85 -6.90 4.64 13.87
C GLU A 85 -7.81 5.33 12.84
N GLY A 86 -8.46 4.60 11.95
CA GLY A 86 -9.40 5.18 10.99
C GLY A 86 -8.78 6.24 10.07
N GLU A 87 -9.57 7.19 9.58
CA GLU A 87 -9.07 8.22 8.66
C GLU A 87 -8.17 9.24 9.37
N GLY A 88 -7.05 9.60 8.73
CA GLY A 88 -6.15 10.63 9.20
C GLY A 88 -5.17 11.12 8.13
N THR A 89 -4.46 12.20 8.48
CA THR A 89 -3.37 12.77 7.70
C THR A 89 -2.12 12.83 8.57
N LEU A 90 -1.01 12.31 8.05
CA LEU A 90 0.31 12.41 8.66
C LEU A 90 1.23 13.18 7.72
N THR A 91 1.84 14.24 8.21
CA THR A 91 2.85 15.01 7.47
C THR A 91 4.13 15.06 8.28
N ASP A 92 5.24 14.62 7.71
CA ASP A 92 6.55 14.73 8.35
C ASP A 92 7.27 16.03 7.98
N ASN A 93 8.33 16.34 8.73
CA ASN A 93 9.15 17.53 8.48
C ASN A 93 10.04 17.43 7.22
N SER A 94 10.10 16.26 6.58
CA SER A 94 10.89 15.97 5.38
C SER A 94 10.08 16.18 4.10
N GLY A 95 8.78 16.48 4.21
CA GLY A 95 7.87 16.71 3.09
C GLY A 95 7.11 15.47 2.63
N ILE A 96 7.18 14.36 3.38
CA ILE A 96 6.32 13.20 3.16
C ILE A 96 4.94 13.51 3.76
N SER A 97 3.89 13.19 3.02
CA SER A 97 2.51 13.32 3.49
C SER A 97 1.72 12.08 3.14
N TYR A 98 1.00 11.52 4.09
CA TYR A 98 0.06 10.43 3.91
C TYR A 98 -1.34 10.86 4.33
N GLN A 99 -2.32 10.62 3.49
CA GLN A 99 -3.74 10.78 3.79
C GLN A 99 -4.45 9.45 3.50
N GLY A 100 -5.04 8.85 4.52
CA GLY A 100 -5.68 7.55 4.36
C GLY A 100 -6.10 6.93 5.68
N ASN A 101 -6.29 5.61 5.67
CA ASN A 101 -6.69 4.87 6.86
C ASN A 101 -5.48 4.45 7.69
N PHE A 102 -5.67 4.40 9.01
CA PHE A 102 -4.74 3.90 9.99
C PHE A 102 -5.40 2.75 10.76
N HIS A 103 -4.59 1.78 11.17
CA HIS A 103 -5.03 0.72 12.08
C HIS A 103 -3.89 0.44 13.06
N LYS A 104 -4.16 0.62 14.35
CA LYS A 104 -3.18 0.42 15.43
C LYS A 104 -1.85 1.16 15.20
N GLY A 105 -1.92 2.39 14.68
CA GLY A 105 -0.76 3.23 14.40
C GLY A 105 -0.13 3.05 13.03
N TYR A 106 -0.50 2.03 12.26
CA TYR A 106 0.06 1.74 10.94
C TYR A 106 -0.86 2.21 9.82
N LYS A 107 -0.31 2.68 8.70
CA LYS A 107 -1.09 2.94 7.48
C LYS A 107 -1.75 1.64 7.02
N SER A 108 -3.03 1.72 6.67
CA SER A 108 -3.83 0.59 6.26
C SER A 108 -4.90 1.01 5.25
N GLY A 109 -5.60 0.04 4.65
CA GLY A 109 -6.73 0.31 3.77
C GLY A 109 -6.32 1.13 2.55
N LYS A 110 -7.14 2.10 2.15
CA LYS A 110 -6.82 3.00 1.03
C LYS A 110 -6.13 4.26 1.55
N GLY A 111 -5.14 4.74 0.80
CA GLY A 111 -4.46 6.00 1.09
C GLY A 111 -3.77 6.60 -0.12
N PHE A 112 -3.39 7.86 0.04
CA PHE A 112 -2.58 8.64 -0.87
C PHE A 112 -1.34 9.13 -0.13
N GLU A 113 -0.16 8.91 -0.71
CA GLU A 113 1.11 9.34 -0.14
C GLU A 113 1.93 10.12 -1.16
N THR A 114 2.52 11.22 -0.72
CA THR A 114 3.52 11.99 -1.45
C THR A 114 4.87 11.84 -0.75
N PHE A 115 5.94 11.72 -1.53
CA PHE A 115 7.29 11.55 -1.03
C PHE A 115 8.12 12.81 -1.26
N ALA A 116 9.20 12.94 -0.49
CA ALA A 116 10.10 14.10 -0.55
C ALA A 116 10.75 14.29 -1.93
N ASP A 117 10.91 13.22 -2.72
CA ASP A 117 11.45 13.28 -4.08
C ASP A 117 10.44 13.74 -5.13
N GLY A 118 9.18 14.02 -4.73
CA GLY A 118 8.07 14.40 -5.61
C GLY A 118 7.30 13.21 -6.21
N SER A 119 7.69 11.98 -5.91
CA SER A 119 6.89 10.79 -6.25
C SER A 119 5.60 10.73 -5.42
N SER A 120 4.64 9.92 -5.86
CA SER A 120 3.39 9.71 -5.13
C SER A 120 2.80 8.32 -5.37
N TYR A 121 2.11 7.81 -4.35
CA TYR A 121 1.38 6.54 -4.41
C TYR A 121 -0.09 6.76 -4.08
N LEU A 122 -0.98 6.17 -4.86
CA LEU A 122 -2.40 6.06 -4.58
C LEU A 122 -2.81 4.59 -4.64
N GLY A 123 -3.20 4.01 -3.52
CA GLY A 123 -3.53 2.59 -3.51
C GLY A 123 -3.83 2.03 -2.14
N GLY A 124 -3.64 0.72 -2.02
CA GLY A 124 -3.85 -0.02 -0.79
C GLY A 124 -2.59 -0.09 0.09
N TYR A 125 -2.81 -0.14 1.39
CA TYR A 125 -1.80 -0.25 2.43
C TYR A 125 -2.13 -1.39 3.38
N GLU A 126 -1.10 -2.09 3.84
CA GLU A 126 -1.17 -3.08 4.91
C GLU A 126 0.12 -2.96 5.74
N ASN A 127 -0.01 -2.55 7.01
CA ASN A 127 1.12 -2.36 7.94
C ASN A 127 2.23 -1.46 7.35
N ASP A 128 1.87 -0.24 6.91
CA ASP A 128 2.75 0.73 6.25
C ASP A 128 3.24 0.37 4.84
N LEU A 129 2.96 -0.82 4.34
CA LEU A 129 3.45 -1.29 3.05
C LEU A 129 2.37 -1.20 1.96
N PHE A 130 2.74 -0.78 0.75
CA PHE A 130 1.85 -0.84 -0.41
C PHE A 130 1.42 -2.27 -0.67
N ASN A 131 0.11 -2.49 -0.67
CA ASN A 131 -0.50 -3.79 -0.84
C ASN A 131 -1.82 -3.67 -1.61
N GLY A 132 -2.07 -4.60 -2.53
CA GLY A 132 -3.24 -4.56 -3.40
C GLY A 132 -3.05 -3.62 -4.60
N ARG A 133 -4.14 -3.18 -5.23
CA ARG A 133 -4.08 -2.39 -6.47
C ARG A 133 -3.78 -0.92 -6.17
N GLY A 134 -2.84 -0.34 -6.92
CA GLY A 134 -2.46 1.06 -6.79
C GLY A 134 -1.84 1.68 -8.03
N VAL A 135 -1.46 2.94 -7.89
CA VAL A 135 -0.76 3.76 -8.86
C VAL A 135 0.44 4.39 -8.17
N LEU A 136 1.64 4.04 -8.60
CA LEU A 136 2.89 4.71 -8.18
C LEU A 136 3.35 5.62 -9.30
N LYS A 137 3.47 6.92 -9.04
CA LYS A 137 4.03 7.91 -9.96
C LYS A 137 5.39 8.33 -9.44
N TYR A 138 6.40 8.25 -10.30
CA TYR A 138 7.75 8.72 -10.01
C TYR A 138 7.90 10.20 -10.40
N SER A 139 8.91 10.85 -9.83
CA SER A 139 9.20 12.27 -10.07
C SER A 139 9.67 12.56 -11.49
N ASP A 140 10.22 11.57 -12.19
CA ASP A 140 10.59 11.65 -13.61
C ASP A 140 9.39 11.52 -14.58
N GLY A 141 8.18 11.33 -14.05
CA GLY A 141 6.95 11.15 -14.82
C GLY A 141 6.66 9.71 -15.23
N ALA A 142 7.55 8.75 -14.94
CA ALA A 142 7.22 7.34 -15.04
C ALA A 142 6.10 6.99 -14.06
N TYR A 143 5.29 5.99 -14.39
CA TYR A 143 4.26 5.51 -13.47
C TYR A 143 3.93 4.04 -13.68
N TYR A 144 3.55 3.38 -12.60
CA TYR A 144 3.05 2.01 -12.61
C TYR A 144 1.59 1.98 -12.16
N VAL A 145 0.76 1.26 -12.91
CA VAL A 145 -0.62 0.92 -12.52
C VAL A 145 -0.72 -0.59 -12.44
N GLY A 146 -1.07 -1.12 -11.28
CA GLY A 146 -1.17 -2.57 -11.11
C GLY A 146 -1.26 -2.99 -9.65
N ASP A 147 -0.96 -4.26 -9.45
CA ASP A 147 -1.02 -4.91 -8.15
C ASP A 147 0.33 -4.77 -7.41
N PHE A 148 0.26 -4.56 -6.09
CA PHE A 148 1.40 -4.40 -5.18
C PHE A 148 1.36 -5.45 -4.07
N LYS A 149 2.54 -5.89 -3.64
CA LYS A 149 2.72 -6.69 -2.43
C LYS A 149 4.00 -6.21 -1.75
N ASP A 150 3.89 -5.81 -0.48
CA ASP A 150 5.01 -5.40 0.36
C ASP A 150 5.95 -4.40 -0.35
N ASN A 151 5.37 -3.28 -0.81
CA ASN A 151 6.03 -2.20 -1.59
C ASN A 151 6.49 -2.55 -3.01
N ASN A 152 6.36 -3.80 -3.45
CA ASN A 152 6.84 -4.24 -4.76
C ASN A 152 5.70 -4.41 -5.76
N PHE A 153 5.97 -4.14 -7.05
CA PHE A 153 5.08 -4.55 -8.13
C PHE A 153 4.91 -6.07 -8.11
N ASN A 154 3.68 -6.54 -8.01
CA ASN A 154 3.39 -7.96 -7.84
C ASN A 154 1.99 -8.29 -8.39
N GLY A 155 1.92 -9.11 -9.43
CA GLY A 155 0.65 -9.38 -10.13
C GLY A 155 0.61 -8.73 -11.50
N GLU A 156 -0.58 -8.43 -12.01
CA GLU A 156 -0.72 -7.84 -13.35
C GLU A 156 -0.56 -6.31 -13.28
N GLY A 157 0.14 -5.72 -14.25
CA GLY A 157 0.32 -4.27 -14.28
C GLY A 157 0.89 -3.71 -15.57
N VAL A 158 0.97 -2.39 -15.61
CA VAL A 158 1.56 -1.62 -16.70
C VAL A 158 2.51 -0.57 -16.11
N LEU A 159 3.80 -0.73 -16.40
CA LEU A 159 4.80 0.31 -16.17
C LEU A 159 4.91 1.19 -17.42
N THR A 160 4.66 2.48 -17.29
CA THR A 160 4.92 3.48 -18.33
C THR A 160 6.17 4.26 -17.92
N LEU A 161 7.21 4.19 -18.74
CA LEU A 161 8.46 4.93 -18.52
C LEU A 161 8.27 6.42 -18.85
N ALA A 162 9.17 7.28 -18.38
CA ALA A 162 9.15 8.72 -18.66
C ALA A 162 9.10 9.07 -20.16
N ASN A 163 9.68 8.24 -21.02
CA ASN A 163 9.62 8.39 -22.48
C ASN A 163 8.31 7.88 -23.13
N GLY A 164 7.33 7.47 -22.34
CA GLY A 164 6.04 6.94 -22.81
C GLY A 164 6.03 5.46 -23.19
N LYS A 165 7.18 4.77 -23.19
CA LYS A 165 7.24 3.33 -23.46
C LYS A 165 6.49 2.55 -22.37
N LYS A 166 5.60 1.65 -22.79
CA LYS A 166 4.80 0.81 -21.88
C LYS A 166 5.35 -0.61 -21.80
N ILE A 167 5.43 -1.13 -20.58
CA ILE A 167 5.78 -2.52 -20.25
C ILE A 167 4.58 -3.11 -19.53
N LYS A 168 3.78 -3.89 -20.27
CA LYS A 168 2.63 -4.62 -19.73
C LYS A 168 3.04 -6.06 -19.45
N GLY A 169 2.63 -6.58 -18.29
CA GLY A 169 2.81 -8.00 -17.98
C GLY A 169 2.56 -8.32 -16.53
N LYS A 170 2.96 -9.55 -16.16
CA LYS A 170 2.95 -10.02 -14.79
C LYS A 170 4.26 -9.64 -14.12
N PHE A 171 4.21 -9.07 -12.93
CA PHE A 171 5.35 -8.67 -12.12
C PHE A 171 5.46 -9.58 -10.88
N LYS A 172 6.69 -9.79 -10.41
CA LYS A 172 6.97 -10.40 -9.12
C LYS A 172 8.21 -9.75 -8.54
N ASP A 173 8.09 -9.25 -7.31
CA ASP A 173 9.16 -8.60 -6.56
C ASP A 173 9.83 -7.48 -7.40
N GLY A 174 9.00 -6.64 -8.04
CA GLY A 174 9.43 -5.53 -8.89
C GLY A 174 9.84 -5.91 -10.33
N ASN A 175 10.01 -7.21 -10.61
CA ASN A 175 10.55 -7.67 -11.89
C ASN A 175 9.45 -8.19 -12.83
N VAL A 176 9.52 -7.83 -14.11
CA VAL A 176 8.60 -8.37 -15.12
C VAL A 176 8.91 -9.86 -15.37
N ILE A 177 7.92 -10.71 -15.17
CA ILE A 177 7.98 -12.13 -15.54
C ILE A 177 7.74 -12.23 -17.04
N ARG A 178 8.81 -12.45 -17.81
CA ARG A 178 8.69 -12.79 -19.22
C ARG A 178 8.32 -14.26 -19.34
N LYS A 179 7.19 -14.57 -19.98
CA LYS A 179 6.97 -15.93 -20.49
C LYS A 179 8.02 -16.16 -21.57
N LYS A 180 8.83 -17.21 -21.42
CA LYS A 180 9.73 -17.67 -22.48
C LYS A 180 8.88 -17.93 -23.72
N SER A 181 9.04 -17.11 -24.75
CA SER A 181 8.33 -17.29 -26.01
C SER A 181 8.97 -18.44 -26.78
N LEU A 182 8.20 -19.12 -27.63
CA LEU A 182 8.76 -20.05 -28.62
C LEU A 182 9.81 -19.37 -29.52
N ALA A 183 9.70 -18.05 -29.69
CA ALA A 183 10.66 -17.23 -30.43
C ALA A 183 12.01 -17.07 -29.71
N ASP A 184 12.08 -17.30 -28.39
CA ASP A 184 13.31 -17.17 -27.60
C ASP A 184 14.12 -18.49 -27.59
N ILE A 185 13.63 -19.54 -28.27
CA ILE A 185 14.34 -20.81 -28.39
C ILE A 185 15.43 -20.66 -29.47
N PRO A 186 16.71 -20.99 -29.19
CA PRO A 186 17.78 -20.90 -30.18
C PRO A 186 17.45 -21.71 -31.43
N ALA A 187 17.75 -21.16 -32.61
CA ALA A 187 17.51 -21.85 -33.88
C ALA A 187 18.19 -23.23 -33.92
N SER A 188 19.37 -23.38 -33.30
CA SER A 188 20.07 -24.67 -33.17
C SER A 188 19.26 -25.71 -32.38
N THR A 189 18.57 -25.29 -31.32
CA THR A 189 17.69 -26.16 -30.53
C THR A 189 16.47 -26.59 -31.35
N ILE A 190 15.89 -25.68 -32.15
CA ILE A 190 14.76 -25.99 -33.04
C ILE A 190 15.19 -26.99 -34.12
N VAL A 191 16.33 -26.77 -34.78
CA VAL A 191 16.89 -27.66 -35.80
C VAL A 191 17.16 -29.05 -35.22
N ASN A 192 17.75 -29.14 -34.03
CA ASN A 192 17.98 -30.43 -33.36
C ASN A 192 16.69 -31.19 -33.09
N ILE A 193 15.64 -30.51 -32.60
CA ILE A 193 14.33 -31.14 -32.37
C ILE A 193 13.73 -31.65 -33.69
N ILE A 194 13.81 -30.87 -34.78
CA ILE A 194 13.32 -31.29 -36.10
C ILE A 194 14.08 -32.52 -36.60
N CYS A 195 15.41 -32.54 -36.49
CA CYS A 195 16.23 -33.70 -36.87
C CYS A 195 15.82 -34.95 -36.10
N ILE A 196 15.60 -34.86 -34.79
CA ILE A 196 15.14 -35.99 -33.96
C ILE A 196 13.77 -36.48 -34.45
N LEU A 197 12.82 -35.58 -34.72
CA LEU A 197 11.50 -35.94 -35.24
C LEU A 197 11.56 -36.63 -36.60
N LEU A 198 12.45 -36.19 -37.50
CA LEU A 198 12.67 -36.83 -38.80
C LEU A 198 13.26 -38.25 -38.65
N VAL A 199 14.21 -38.44 -37.74
CA VAL A 199 14.76 -39.77 -37.45
C VAL A 199 13.69 -40.70 -36.88
N LEU A 200 12.87 -40.21 -35.94
CA LEU A 200 11.80 -40.99 -35.33
C LEU A 200 10.71 -41.38 -36.35
N THR A 201 10.28 -40.45 -37.21
CA THR A 201 9.29 -40.75 -38.26
C THR A 201 9.81 -41.78 -39.27
N ASN A 202 11.09 -41.70 -39.66
CA ASN A 202 11.74 -42.71 -40.50
C ASN A 202 11.83 -44.07 -39.79
N LEU A 203 12.20 -44.09 -38.51
CA LEU A 203 12.29 -45.33 -37.73
C LEU A 203 10.91 -46.01 -37.60
N VAL A 204 9.87 -45.24 -37.31
CA VAL A 204 8.48 -45.74 -37.25
C VAL A 204 8.05 -46.31 -38.60
N THR A 205 8.41 -45.66 -39.70
CA THR A 205 8.11 -46.13 -41.06
C THR A 205 8.82 -47.46 -41.35
N LEU A 206 10.10 -47.58 -41.00
CA LEU A 206 10.88 -48.82 -41.13
C LEU A 206 10.30 -49.97 -40.29
N LEU A 207 9.86 -49.68 -39.06
CA LEU A 207 9.23 -50.67 -38.19
C LEU A 207 7.90 -51.17 -38.80
N LYS A 208 7.05 -50.26 -39.29
CA LYS A 208 5.81 -50.62 -40.00
C LYS A 208 6.08 -51.52 -41.20
N TYR A 209 7.08 -51.16 -42.02
CA TYR A 209 7.48 -51.95 -43.18
C TYR A 209 7.96 -53.36 -42.78
N ARG A 210 8.80 -53.48 -41.74
CA ARG A 210 9.28 -54.77 -41.23
C ARG A 210 8.12 -55.66 -40.74
N ILE A 211 7.17 -55.08 -40.01
CA ILE A 211 5.99 -55.81 -39.53
C ILE A 211 5.14 -56.31 -40.71
N LEU A 212 4.87 -55.46 -41.70
CA LEU A 212 4.11 -55.83 -42.90
C LEU A 212 4.81 -56.93 -43.70
N LYS A 213 6.12 -56.78 -43.94
CA LYS A 213 6.94 -57.78 -44.63
C LYS A 213 6.91 -59.13 -43.92
N ASN A 214 6.99 -59.14 -42.59
CA ASN A 214 6.91 -60.37 -41.81
C ASN A 214 5.51 -61.01 -41.88
N LYS A 215 4.43 -60.20 -41.85
CA LYS A 215 3.06 -60.70 -42.06
C LYS A 215 2.87 -61.33 -43.43
N MET A 216 3.37 -60.69 -44.50
CA MET A 216 3.27 -61.24 -45.86
C MET A 216 4.03 -62.58 -46.02
N LYS A 217 5.23 -62.70 -45.43
CA LYS A 217 5.98 -63.96 -45.42
C LYS A 217 5.26 -65.09 -44.67
N ALA A 218 4.56 -64.76 -43.58
CA ALA A 218 3.77 -65.74 -42.85
C ALA A 218 2.56 -66.22 -43.67
N ILE A 219 1.92 -65.32 -44.43
CA ILE A 219 0.81 -65.67 -45.32
C ILE A 219 1.27 -66.56 -46.47
N SER A 220 2.38 -66.24 -47.13
CA SER A 220 2.89 -67.06 -48.25
C SER A 220 3.30 -68.46 -47.83
N LYS A 221 3.78 -68.63 -46.59
CA LYS A 221 4.16 -69.94 -46.06
C LYS A 221 2.97 -70.83 -45.72
N ASN A 222 1.81 -70.25 -45.37
CA ASN A 222 0.59 -70.99 -45.05
C ASN A 222 -0.27 -71.31 -46.30
N SER A 223 0.11 -70.85 -47.50
CA SER A 223 -0.60 -71.12 -48.76
C SER A 223 0.05 -72.22 -49.62
N GLU A 224 1.15 -72.80 -49.16
CA GLU A 224 1.90 -73.88 -49.84
C GLU A 224 1.72 -75.25 -49.16
N ASP A 225 0.97 -75.31 -48.05
CA ASP A 225 0.48 -76.53 -47.38
C ASP A 225 -1.02 -76.75 -47.69
#